data_AF-A0A080LWP9-F1
#
_entry.id   AF-A0A080LWP9-F1
#
_cell.length_a   1.000
_cell.length_b   1.000
_cell.length_c   1.000
_cell.angle_alpha   90.00
_cell.angle_beta   90.00
_cell.angle_gamma   90.00
#
_symmetry.space_group_name_H-M   'P 1'
#
loop_
_entity.id
_entity.type
_entity.pdbx_description
1 polymer ?
#
loop_
_entity_poly.entity_id
_entity_poly.type
_entity_poly.pdbx_seq_one_letter_code
_entity_poly.pdbx_strand_id
1 'polypeptide(L)'
;MGKTPFQAAMEAADEIGLAVIATTFTLIAVFLPTAFMSGVAGKFFVQFGWTAAIAVFFSLVVARLLTPMMAAYLLEPVADKPPPAWLVRYEGWAAWCLRHRLATLSATAVFFFGSFALVPLLPTGFLPADDLSQTQVHVTLPPGATLAETVAAAEQARAIVNANPHVKMVYTAVGGGASGSDPFMPRGAAEVRKATLSNARCAPCPASAQ
;
A
#
# COMPACT_ATOMS: atom_id res chain seq x y z
N MET A 1 -23.85 7.82 37.21
CA MET A 1 -23.09 8.14 38.45
C MET A 1 -22.68 9.61 38.37
N GLY A 2 -23.08 10.46 39.32
CA GLY A 2 -22.81 11.92 39.30
C GLY A 2 -21.36 12.32 39.56
N LYS A 3 -20.40 11.65 38.91
CA LYS A 3 -18.96 11.94 38.98
C LYS A 3 -18.64 13.18 38.13
N THR A 4 -17.60 13.93 38.51
CA THR A 4 -17.13 15.05 37.69
C THR A 4 -16.46 14.52 36.41
N PRO A 5 -16.50 15.24 35.27
CA PRO A 5 -15.87 14.82 34.01
C PRO A 5 -14.39 14.45 34.16
N PHE A 6 -13.67 15.15 35.03
CA PHE A 6 -12.28 14.86 35.36
C PHE A 6 -12.08 13.49 36.01
N GLN A 7 -12.91 13.15 37.00
CA GLN A 7 -12.82 11.84 37.67
C GLN A 7 -13.22 10.70 36.73
N ALA A 8 -14.28 10.90 35.94
CA ALA A 8 -14.74 9.91 34.97
C ALA A 8 -13.71 9.64 33.87
N ALA A 9 -13.04 10.68 33.36
CA ALA A 9 -12.00 10.53 32.34
C ALA A 9 -10.75 9.81 32.87
N MET A 10 -10.35 10.07 34.12
CA MET A 10 -9.18 9.41 34.74
C MET A 10 -9.45 7.92 34.99
N GLU A 11 -10.60 7.60 35.57
CA GLU A 11 -11.01 6.22 35.86
C GLU A 11 -11.14 5.38 34.59
N ALA A 12 -11.76 5.94 33.54
CA ALA A 12 -11.87 5.27 32.24
C ALA A 12 -10.49 5.04 31.58
N ALA A 13 -9.57 6.00 31.70
CA ALA A 13 -8.22 5.87 31.16
C ALA A 13 -7.40 4.78 31.88
N ASP A 14 -7.60 4.63 33.19
CA ASP A 14 -6.93 3.60 33.98
C ASP A 14 -7.51 2.20 33.71
N GLU A 15 -8.82 2.06 33.60
CA GLU A 15 -9.47 0.77 33.31
C GLU A 15 -9.11 0.22 31.92
N ILE A 16 -9.08 1.08 30.91
CA ILE A 16 -8.88 0.68 29.52
C ILE A 16 -7.39 0.77 29.11
N GLY A 17 -6.56 1.44 29.92
CA GLY A 17 -5.16 1.74 29.59
C GLY A 17 -4.31 0.52 29.24
N LEU A 18 -4.45 -0.57 30.00
CA LEU A 18 -3.74 -1.82 29.72
C LEU A 18 -4.13 -2.41 28.36
N ALA A 19 -5.43 -2.40 28.03
CA ALA A 19 -5.94 -2.97 26.78
C ALA A 19 -5.47 -2.18 25.55
N VAL A 20 -5.41 -0.85 25.64
CA VAL A 20 -4.92 0.01 24.54
C VAL A 20 -3.42 -0.19 24.32
N ILE A 21 -2.64 -0.31 25.40
CA ILE A 21 -1.20 -0.63 25.30
C ILE A 21 -1.01 -2.01 24.64
N ALA A 22 -1.74 -3.03 25.07
CA ALA A 22 -1.62 -4.37 24.49
C ALA A 22 -1.97 -4.43 22.99
N THR A 23 -3.06 -3.78 22.59
CA THR A 23 -3.50 -3.75 21.18
C THR A 23 -2.54 -2.96 20.29
N THR A 24 -2.02 -1.82 20.76
CA THR A 24 -1.03 -1.04 20.01
C THR A 24 0.29 -1.78 19.86
N PHE A 25 0.78 -2.48 20.89
CA PHE A 25 1.94 -3.36 20.76
C PHE A 25 1.68 -4.54 19.81
N THR A 26 0.46 -5.07 19.77
CA THR A 26 0.10 -6.12 18.79
C THR A 26 0.18 -5.58 17.36
N LEU A 27 -0.30 -4.37 17.10
CA LEU A 27 -0.16 -3.72 15.79
C LEU A 27 1.31 -3.54 15.42
N ILE A 28 2.14 -3.04 16.36
CA ILE A 28 3.58 -2.90 16.13
C ILE A 28 4.21 -4.27 15.82
N ALA A 29 3.85 -5.32 16.56
CA ALA A 29 4.36 -6.67 16.34
C ALA A 29 3.98 -7.26 14.98
N VAL A 30 2.83 -6.87 14.42
CA VAL A 30 2.41 -7.28 13.06
C VAL A 30 3.18 -6.53 11.97
N PHE A 31 3.48 -5.25 12.16
CA PHE A 31 4.21 -4.45 11.16
C PHE A 31 5.73 -4.59 11.25
N LEU A 32 6.28 -4.92 12.41
CA LEU A 32 7.73 -5.01 12.62
C LEU A 32 8.42 -6.03 11.68
N PRO A 33 7.87 -7.24 11.41
CA PRO A 33 8.46 -8.17 10.43
C PRO A 33 8.56 -7.58 9.02
N THR A 34 7.58 -6.76 8.62
CA THR A 34 7.58 -6.13 7.29
C THR A 34 8.71 -5.11 7.13
N ALA A 35 9.15 -4.51 8.25
CA ALA A 35 10.28 -3.57 8.29
C ALA A 35 11.65 -4.26 8.08
N PHE A 36 11.72 -5.59 8.16
CA PHE A 36 12.94 -6.37 7.93
C PHE A 36 12.88 -7.21 6.66
N MET A 37 11.87 -7.01 5.81
CA MET A 37 11.72 -7.78 4.57
C MET A 37 12.81 -7.38 3.57
N SER A 38 13.53 -8.38 3.03
CA SER A 38 14.58 -8.17 2.03
C SER A 38 14.06 -8.30 0.60
N GLY A 39 14.90 -7.93 -0.38
CA GLY A 39 14.58 -8.03 -1.81
C GLY A 39 13.85 -6.81 -2.39
N VAL A 40 13.26 -6.97 -3.57
CA VAL A 40 12.56 -5.90 -4.30
C VAL A 40 11.34 -5.41 -3.52
N ALA A 41 10.59 -6.33 -2.90
CA ALA A 41 9.46 -6.03 -2.03
C ALA A 41 9.88 -5.15 -0.83
N GLY A 42 11.03 -5.47 -0.23
CA GLY A 42 11.57 -4.73 0.91
C GLY A 42 11.78 -3.24 0.65
N LYS A 43 12.12 -2.83 -0.58
CA LYS A 43 12.35 -1.40 -0.88
C LYS A 43 11.11 -0.53 -0.62
N PHE A 44 9.91 -1.08 -0.78
CA PHE A 44 8.65 -0.39 -0.51
C PHE A 44 8.13 -0.70 0.90
N PHE A 45 8.14 -1.97 1.30
CA PHE A 45 7.56 -2.40 2.57
C PHE A 45 8.39 -2.01 3.80
N VAL A 46 9.72 -1.86 3.69
CA VAL A 46 10.57 -1.45 4.82
C VAL A 46 10.25 -0.02 5.25
N GLN A 47 10.12 0.90 4.29
CA GLN A 47 9.76 2.29 4.57
C GLN A 47 8.36 2.39 5.16
N PHE A 48 7.40 1.66 4.58
CA PHE A 48 6.03 1.57 5.10
C PHE A 48 6.01 1.02 6.54
N GLY A 49 6.69 -0.09 6.81
CA GLY A 49 6.71 -0.74 8.12
C GLY A 49 7.25 0.16 9.22
N TRP A 50 8.37 0.86 8.98
CA TRP A 50 8.93 1.81 9.94
C TRP A 50 8.00 2.99 10.22
N THR A 51 7.39 3.56 9.18
CA THR A 51 6.46 4.68 9.35
C THR A 51 5.22 4.29 10.15
N ALA A 52 4.62 3.13 9.86
CA ALA A 52 3.45 2.63 10.57
C ALA A 52 3.77 2.32 12.05
N ALA A 53 4.89 1.65 12.33
CA ALA A 53 5.27 1.30 13.69
C ALA A 53 5.51 2.55 14.56
N ILE A 54 6.25 3.53 14.04
CA ILE A 54 6.53 4.79 14.75
C ILE A 54 5.23 5.59 14.93
N ALA A 55 4.38 5.69 13.91
CA ALA A 55 3.11 6.42 13.98
C ALA A 55 2.15 5.82 15.02
N VAL A 56 2.01 4.48 15.07
CA VAL A 56 1.19 3.79 16.07
C VAL A 56 1.74 3.99 17.49
N PHE A 57 3.07 3.98 17.64
CA PHE A 57 3.70 4.26 18.94
C PHE A 57 3.42 5.69 19.42
N PHE A 58 3.61 6.70 18.58
CA PHE A 58 3.26 8.07 18.95
C PHE A 58 1.76 8.26 19.16
N SER A 59 0.91 7.56 18.38
CA SER A 59 -0.54 7.55 18.58
C SER A 59 -0.92 7.00 19.96
N LEU A 60 -0.25 5.96 20.45
CA LEU A 60 -0.44 5.47 21.83
C LEU A 60 -0.14 6.56 22.86
N VAL A 61 0.99 7.25 22.70
CA VAL A 61 1.38 8.34 23.63
C VAL A 61 0.35 9.46 23.63
N VAL A 62 -0.12 9.88 22.44
CA VAL A 62 -1.16 10.90 22.29
C VAL A 62 -2.49 10.42 22.90
N ALA A 63 -2.89 9.17 22.64
CA ALA A 63 -4.13 8.61 23.18
C ALA A 63 -4.13 8.54 24.71
N ARG A 64 -2.97 8.26 25.33
CA ARG A 64 -2.85 8.11 26.79
C ARG A 64 -2.70 9.44 27.51
N LEU A 65 -2.15 10.47 26.87
CA LEU A 65 -1.89 11.77 27.49
C LEU A 65 -2.93 12.82 27.09
N LEU A 66 -3.15 12.99 25.79
CA LEU A 66 -3.92 14.10 25.25
C LEU A 66 -5.42 13.82 25.29
N THR A 67 -5.86 12.61 24.92
CA THR A 67 -7.28 12.25 24.88
C THR A 67 -7.99 12.33 26.24
N PRO A 68 -7.46 11.77 27.35
CA PRO A 68 -8.13 11.90 28.65
C PRO A 68 -8.13 13.35 29.15
N MET A 69 -7.07 14.11 28.86
CA MET A 69 -7.01 15.54 29.21
C MET A 69 -8.06 16.34 28.45
N MET A 70 -8.19 16.15 27.14
CA MET A 70 -9.25 16.80 26.35
C MET A 70 -10.64 16.37 26.82
N ALA A 71 -10.86 15.09 27.11
CA ALA A 71 -12.14 14.60 27.61
C ALA A 71 -12.52 15.22 28.98
N ALA A 72 -11.55 15.45 29.86
CA ALA A 72 -11.80 16.05 31.17
C ALA A 72 -12.23 17.52 31.12
N TYR A 73 -11.75 18.29 30.13
CA TYR A 73 -11.99 19.75 30.05
C TYR A 73 -13.01 20.16 28.98
N LEU A 74 -13.16 19.37 27.91
CA LEU A 74 -13.98 19.73 26.76
C LEU A 74 -15.36 19.04 26.77
N LEU A 75 -15.55 18.00 27.59
CA LEU A 75 -16.76 17.19 27.59
C LEU A 75 -17.80 17.75 28.57
N GLU A 76 -18.96 18.14 28.05
CA GLU A 76 -20.11 18.55 28.85
C GLU A 76 -20.91 17.32 29.34
N PRO A 77 -21.45 17.34 30.57
CA PRO A 77 -22.30 16.26 31.07
C PRO A 77 -23.58 16.13 30.24
N VAL A 78 -23.74 15.01 29.54
CA VAL A 78 -24.96 14.69 28.79
C VAL A 78 -25.90 13.88 29.68
N ALA A 79 -27.17 14.27 29.74
CA ALA A 79 -28.22 13.53 30.45
C ALA A 79 -28.53 12.18 29.80
N ASP A 80 -29.02 11.22 30.59
CA ASP A 80 -29.37 9.86 30.14
C ASP A 80 -30.33 9.92 28.94
N LYS A 81 -29.81 9.51 27.77
CA LYS A 81 -30.62 9.31 26.56
C LYS A 81 -31.06 7.85 26.51
N PRO A 82 -32.32 7.55 26.15
CA PRO A 82 -32.75 6.18 25.95
C PRO A 82 -31.90 5.51 24.86
N PRO A 83 -31.63 4.20 24.99
CA PRO A 83 -30.82 3.48 24.01
C PRO A 83 -31.47 3.58 22.63
N PRO A 84 -30.68 3.80 21.57
CA PRO A 84 -31.22 3.93 20.24
C PRO A 84 -31.81 2.60 19.75
N ALA A 85 -32.86 2.66 18.93
CA ALA A 85 -33.60 1.46 18.49
C ALA A 85 -32.74 0.41 17.75
N TRP A 86 -31.63 0.82 17.13
CA TRP A 86 -30.69 -0.10 16.50
C TRP A 86 -29.94 -0.96 17.51
N LEU A 87 -29.69 -0.45 18.73
CA LEU A 87 -29.02 -1.18 19.81
C LEU A 87 -29.88 -2.35 20.26
N VAL A 88 -31.19 -2.13 20.43
CA VAL A 88 -32.16 -3.17 20.79
C VAL A 88 -32.24 -4.26 19.71
N ARG A 89 -32.17 -3.87 18.43
CA ARG A 89 -32.13 -4.84 17.32
C ARG A 89 -30.84 -5.67 17.33
N TYR A 90 -29.70 -5.01 17.56
CA TYR A 90 -28.40 -5.65 17.66
C TYR A 90 -28.36 -6.65 18.83
N GLU A 91 -28.87 -6.28 20.00
CA GLU A 91 -29.00 -7.17 21.16
C GLU A 91 -29.85 -8.40 20.83
N GLY A 92 -30.94 -8.23 20.08
CA GLY A 92 -31.77 -9.33 19.60
C GLY A 92 -30.99 -10.30 18.70
N TRP A 93 -30.17 -9.79 17.77
CA TRP A 93 -29.31 -10.62 16.93
C TRP A 93 -28.19 -11.31 17.72
N ALA A 94 -27.56 -10.60 18.65
CA ALA A 94 -26.54 -11.16 19.52
C ALA A 94 -27.09 -12.31 20.39
N ALA A 95 -28.27 -12.10 20.98
CA ALA A 95 -28.97 -13.13 21.76
C ALA A 95 -29.35 -14.34 20.89
N TRP A 96 -29.76 -14.12 19.64
CA TRP A 96 -30.02 -15.20 18.70
C TRP A 96 -28.77 -16.01 18.37
N CYS A 97 -27.64 -15.34 18.10
CA CYS A 97 -26.35 -15.98 17.84
C CYS A 97 -25.87 -16.84 19.01
N LEU A 98 -26.09 -16.38 20.25
CA LEU A 98 -25.76 -17.11 21.47
C LEU A 98 -26.68 -18.33 21.69
N ARG A 99 -27.98 -18.17 21.41
CA ARG A 99 -28.97 -19.25 21.56
C ARG A 99 -28.77 -20.37 20.52
N HIS A 100 -28.35 -20.02 19.31
CA HIS A 100 -28.10 -20.96 18.22
C HIS A 100 -26.60 -21.17 17.94
N ARG A 101 -25.80 -21.42 18.98
CA ARG A 101 -24.33 -21.53 18.89
C ARG A 101 -23.81 -22.46 17.78
N LEU A 102 -24.49 -23.58 17.51
CA LEU A 102 -24.10 -24.53 16.45
C LEU A 102 -24.35 -23.96 15.04
N ALA A 103 -25.45 -23.22 14.86
CA ALA A 103 -25.74 -22.55 13.60
C ALA A 103 -24.73 -21.41 13.35
N THR A 104 -24.42 -20.63 14.40
CA THR A 104 -23.41 -19.56 14.32
C THR A 104 -22.02 -20.12 13.99
N LEU A 105 -21.60 -21.21 14.65
CA LEU A 105 -20.31 -21.86 14.38
C LEU A 105 -20.22 -22.43 12.97
N SER A 106 -21.28 -23.09 12.49
CA SER A 106 -21.31 -23.62 11.12
C SER A 106 -21.29 -22.51 10.07
N ALA A 107 -22.03 -21.41 10.29
CA ALA A 107 -21.98 -20.25 9.41
C ALA A 107 -20.56 -19.64 9.34
N THR A 108 -19.88 -19.48 10.48
CA THR A 108 -18.49 -19.01 10.53
C THR A 108 -17.54 -19.96 9.80
N ALA A 109 -17.70 -21.27 9.98
CA ALA A 109 -16.88 -22.27 9.30
C ALA A 109 -17.07 -22.20 7.77
N VAL A 110 -18.31 -22.15 7.30
CA VAL A 110 -18.62 -22.01 5.87
C VAL A 110 -18.02 -20.72 5.30
N PHE A 111 -18.13 -19.59 6.00
CA PHE A 111 -17.53 -18.34 5.56
C PHE A 111 -16.00 -18.41 5.51
N PHE A 112 -15.38 -19.02 6.52
CA PHE A 112 -13.94 -19.22 6.59
C PHE A 112 -13.43 -20.06 5.40
N PHE A 113 -14.00 -21.25 5.17
CA PHE A 113 -13.60 -22.11 4.06
C PHE A 113 -13.97 -21.50 2.70
N GLY A 114 -15.09 -20.80 2.61
CA GLY A 114 -15.49 -20.07 1.41
C GLY A 114 -14.49 -18.96 1.04
N SER A 115 -13.94 -18.26 2.04
CA SER A 115 -12.88 -17.25 1.83
C SER A 115 -11.61 -17.87 1.25
N PHE A 116 -11.16 -19.01 1.80
CA PHE A 116 -10.00 -19.74 1.28
C PHE A 116 -10.22 -20.29 -0.14
N ALA A 117 -11.44 -20.74 -0.46
CA ALA A 117 -11.78 -21.23 -1.80
C ALA A 117 -11.68 -20.14 -2.88
N LEU A 118 -11.68 -18.85 -2.50
CA LEU A 118 -11.57 -17.72 -3.43
C LEU A 118 -10.11 -17.35 -3.77
N VAL A 119 -9.15 -17.77 -2.94
CA VAL A 119 -7.71 -17.50 -3.13
C VAL A 119 -7.17 -17.96 -4.49
N PRO A 120 -7.43 -19.20 -4.98
CA PRO A 120 -6.89 -19.64 -6.26
C PRO A 120 -7.52 -18.94 -7.47
N LEU A 121 -8.65 -18.25 -7.29
CA LEU A 121 -9.34 -17.52 -8.37
C LEU A 121 -8.72 -16.14 -8.61
N LEU A 122 -7.89 -15.65 -7.68
CA LEU A 122 -7.28 -14.33 -7.76
C LEU A 122 -5.97 -14.36 -8.56
N PRO A 123 -5.88 -13.63 -9.70
CA PRO A 123 -4.64 -13.54 -10.45
C PRO A 123 -3.57 -12.85 -9.60
N THR A 124 -2.40 -13.47 -9.51
CA THR A 124 -1.26 -12.94 -8.73
C THR A 124 -0.39 -12.07 -9.63
N GLY A 125 -0.29 -10.78 -9.29
CA GLY A 125 0.64 -9.83 -9.89
C GLY A 125 1.42 -9.12 -8.79
N PHE A 126 2.74 -8.99 -8.95
CA PHE A 126 3.59 -8.37 -7.92
C PHE A 126 3.40 -6.84 -7.85
N LEU A 127 3.31 -6.19 -9.02
CA LEU A 127 2.98 -4.78 -9.18
C LEU A 127 2.18 -4.64 -10.48
N PRO A 128 1.09 -3.85 -10.52
CA PRO A 128 0.46 -3.48 -11.77
C PRO A 128 1.44 -2.68 -12.63
N ALA A 129 1.26 -2.70 -13.95
CA ALA A 129 2.08 -1.88 -14.83
C ALA A 129 1.81 -0.40 -14.53
N ASP A 130 2.85 0.33 -14.11
CA ASP A 130 2.79 1.78 -13.93
C ASP A 130 2.79 2.49 -15.30
N ASP A 131 1.90 3.46 -15.47
CA ASP A 131 1.90 4.35 -16.63
C ASP A 131 2.72 5.61 -16.32
N LEU A 132 4.04 5.51 -16.44
CA LEU A 132 4.96 6.63 -16.21
C LEU A 132 4.99 7.64 -17.37
N SER A 133 3.99 7.63 -18.27
CA SER A 133 3.97 8.47 -19.48
C SER A 133 5.27 8.38 -20.29
N GLN A 134 6.00 7.27 -20.14
CA GLN A 134 7.28 7.04 -20.78
C GLN A 134 7.34 5.60 -21.27
N THR A 135 7.96 5.37 -22.41
CA THR A 135 8.16 4.02 -22.94
C THR A 135 9.60 3.86 -23.37
N GLN A 136 10.22 2.78 -22.92
CA GLN A 136 11.58 2.42 -23.27
C GLN A 136 11.56 1.35 -24.37
N VAL A 137 12.35 1.57 -25.42
CA VAL A 137 12.57 0.63 -26.51
C VAL A 137 14.04 0.24 -26.51
N HIS A 138 14.32 -1.05 -26.38
CA HIS A 138 15.69 -1.59 -26.36
C HIS A 138 16.04 -2.18 -27.73
N VAL A 139 17.15 -1.72 -28.30
CA VAL A 139 17.70 -2.22 -29.56
C VAL A 139 18.99 -2.97 -29.24
N THR A 140 19.04 -4.25 -29.59
CA THR A 140 20.20 -5.12 -29.35
C THR A 140 20.71 -5.70 -30.66
N LEU A 141 21.96 -5.39 -31.02
CA LEU A 141 22.61 -5.94 -32.21
C LEU A 141 23.40 -7.23 -31.88
N PRO A 142 23.71 -8.06 -32.90
CA PRO A 142 24.56 -9.24 -32.74
C PRO A 142 25.93 -8.92 -32.09
N PRO A 143 26.54 -9.86 -31.35
CA PRO A 143 27.88 -9.69 -30.80
C PRO A 143 28.90 -9.45 -31.92
N GLY A 144 29.74 -8.41 -31.77
CA GLY A 144 30.72 -7.99 -32.77
C GLY A 144 30.34 -6.75 -33.59
N ALA A 145 29.10 -6.24 -33.44
CA ALA A 145 28.69 -5.00 -34.08
C ALA A 145 29.51 -3.80 -33.59
N THR A 146 29.88 -2.92 -34.52
CA THR A 146 30.60 -1.69 -34.23
C THR A 146 29.68 -0.62 -33.63
N LEU A 147 30.26 0.38 -32.98
CA LEU A 147 29.51 1.52 -32.46
C LEU A 147 28.75 2.24 -33.59
N ALA A 148 29.38 2.38 -34.76
CA ALA A 148 28.78 3.05 -35.91
C ALA A 148 27.52 2.34 -36.42
N GLU A 149 27.54 1.01 -36.49
CA GLU A 149 26.36 0.20 -36.86
C GLU A 149 25.24 0.32 -35.83
N THR A 150 25.59 0.35 -34.54
CA THR A 150 24.62 0.51 -33.45
C THR A 150 23.98 1.90 -33.48
N VAL A 151 24.76 2.95 -33.77
CA VAL A 151 24.24 4.32 -33.93
C VAL A 151 23.31 4.42 -35.13
N ALA A 152 23.68 3.83 -36.28
CA ALA A 152 22.84 3.84 -37.47
C ALA A 152 21.49 3.14 -37.23
N ALA A 153 21.52 1.97 -36.57
CA ALA A 153 20.31 1.24 -36.20
C ALA A 153 19.44 2.01 -35.17
N ALA A 154 20.07 2.66 -34.20
CA ALA A 154 19.37 3.46 -33.19
C ALA A 154 18.70 4.71 -33.79
N GLU A 155 19.36 5.39 -34.74
CA GLU A 155 18.78 6.52 -35.46
C GLU A 155 17.60 6.11 -36.34
N GLN A 156 17.70 4.97 -37.02
CA GLN A 156 16.59 4.43 -37.80
C GLN A 156 15.37 4.12 -36.91
N ALA A 157 15.60 3.49 -35.75
CA ALA A 157 14.55 3.23 -34.77
C ALA A 157 13.97 4.53 -34.19
N ARG A 158 14.80 5.55 -33.92
CA ARG A 158 14.36 6.88 -33.48
C ARG A 158 13.42 7.53 -34.48
N ALA A 159 13.74 7.49 -35.77
CA ALA A 159 12.92 8.06 -36.83
C ALA A 159 11.52 7.40 -36.91
N ILE A 160 11.47 6.07 -36.77
CA ILE A 160 10.20 5.31 -36.75
C ILE A 160 9.35 5.68 -35.54
N VAL A 161 9.96 5.75 -34.35
CA VAL A 161 9.23 6.10 -33.11
C VAL A 161 8.72 7.54 -33.15
N ASN A 162 9.50 8.46 -33.73
CA ASN A 162 9.13 9.87 -33.87
C ASN A 162 8.00 10.13 -34.87
N ALA A 163 7.69 9.17 -35.74
CA ALA A 163 6.56 9.27 -36.67
C ALA A 163 5.20 9.12 -35.98
N ASN A 164 5.16 8.64 -34.73
CA ASN A 164 3.92 8.45 -34.00
C ASN A 164 3.49 9.76 -33.29
N PRO A 165 2.24 10.24 -33.49
CA PRO A 165 1.78 11.52 -32.95
C PRO A 165 1.73 11.60 -31.42
N HIS A 166 1.80 10.46 -30.71
CA HIS A 166 1.79 10.42 -29.24
C HIS A 166 3.19 10.60 -28.61
N VAL A 167 4.21 10.87 -29.42
CA VAL A 167 5.63 10.96 -29.03
C VAL A 167 6.07 12.42 -29.03
N LYS A 168 6.46 12.98 -27.87
CA LYS A 168 6.93 14.37 -27.80
C LYS A 168 8.45 14.48 -27.93
N MET A 169 9.18 13.62 -27.25
CA MET A 169 10.65 13.63 -27.27
C MET A 169 11.18 12.21 -27.23
N VAL A 170 12.13 11.92 -28.12
CA VAL A 170 12.86 10.66 -28.16
C VAL A 170 14.31 10.91 -27.76
N TYR A 171 14.72 10.37 -26.62
CA TYR A 171 16.10 10.36 -26.18
C TYR A 171 16.73 9.01 -26.55
N THR A 172 17.88 9.05 -27.22
CA THR A 172 18.60 7.85 -27.68
C THR A 172 19.94 7.77 -26.97
N ALA A 173 20.22 6.63 -26.33
CA ALA A 173 21.50 6.38 -25.69
C ALA A 173 22.12 5.10 -26.25
N VAL A 174 23.35 5.19 -26.76
CA VAL A 174 24.06 4.06 -27.40
C VAL A 174 25.28 3.69 -26.57
N GLY A 175 25.52 2.40 -26.37
CA GLY A 175 26.76 1.90 -25.79
C GLY A 175 26.85 1.90 -24.27
N GLY A 176 25.87 2.45 -23.53
CA GLY A 176 25.89 2.45 -22.06
C GLY A 176 25.18 3.60 -21.34
N GLY A 177 24.34 4.39 -22.01
CA GLY A 177 23.58 5.44 -21.32
C GLY A 177 22.29 4.91 -20.69
N ALA A 178 22.04 5.29 -19.44
CA ALA A 178 20.76 5.06 -18.78
C ALA A 178 19.74 6.04 -19.36
N SER A 179 18.74 5.54 -20.10
CA SER A 179 17.58 6.36 -20.48
C SER A 179 16.67 6.46 -19.26
N GLY A 180 16.98 7.42 -18.38
CA GLY A 180 16.47 7.50 -17.02
C GLY A 180 14.97 7.31 -16.89
N SER A 181 14.61 6.40 -15.97
CA SER A 181 13.38 6.42 -15.17
C SER A 181 13.25 5.20 -14.27
N ASP A 182 13.90 4.08 -14.59
CA ASP A 182 13.61 2.82 -13.92
C ASP A 182 14.67 2.48 -12.82
N PRO A 183 14.36 2.67 -11.52
CA PRO A 183 15.30 2.43 -10.42
C PRO A 183 15.64 0.94 -10.22
N PHE A 184 14.93 0.05 -10.94
CA PHE A 184 15.08 -1.40 -10.88
C PHE A 184 15.89 -1.98 -12.03
N MET A 185 16.23 -1.19 -13.05
CA MET A 185 17.07 -1.69 -14.14
C MET A 185 18.50 -1.93 -13.65
N PRO A 186 19.05 -3.15 -13.79
CA PRO A 186 20.45 -3.40 -13.48
C PRO A 186 21.30 -2.49 -14.37
N ARG A 187 22.16 -1.67 -13.76
CA ARG A 187 23.23 -0.97 -14.50
C ARG A 187 24.25 -2.02 -14.96
N GLY A 188 23.93 -2.69 -16.06
CA GLY A 188 24.85 -3.59 -16.74
C GLY A 188 26.07 -2.82 -17.29
N ALA A 189 27.14 -3.55 -17.59
CA ALA A 189 28.32 -2.98 -18.23
C ALA A 189 27.93 -2.27 -19.55
N ALA A 190 28.60 -1.14 -19.81
CA ALA A 190 28.48 -0.40 -21.07
C ALA A 190 28.82 -1.33 -22.25
N GLU A 191 27.82 -1.76 -23.01
CA GLU A 191 27.97 -2.63 -24.16
C GLU A 191 27.69 -1.84 -25.44
N VAL A 192 28.69 -1.75 -26.32
CA VAL A 192 28.65 -1.01 -27.59
C VAL A 192 27.47 -1.40 -28.49
N ARG A 193 27.00 -2.65 -28.40
CA ARG A 193 25.91 -3.23 -29.21
C ARG A 193 24.49 -2.95 -28.71
N LYS A 194 24.34 -2.27 -27.57
CA LYS A 194 23.03 -1.98 -26.94
C LYS A 194 22.72 -0.49 -27.11
N ALA A 195 21.52 -0.20 -27.59
CA ALA A 195 20.95 1.15 -27.57
C ALA A 195 19.60 1.15 -26.86
N THR A 196 19.36 2.17 -26.03
CA THR A 196 18.10 2.40 -25.34
C THR A 196 17.49 3.70 -25.84
N LEU A 197 16.25 3.61 -26.30
CA LEU A 197 15.44 4.73 -26.73
C LEU A 197 14.38 4.94 -25.64
N SER A 198 14.34 6.11 -25.04
CA SER A 198 13.25 6.48 -24.14
C SER A 198 12.44 7.61 -24.73
N ASN A 199 11.13 7.44 -24.71
CA ASN A 199 10.18 8.41 -25.21
C ASN A 199 9.31 8.92 -24.08
N ALA A 200 9.20 10.24 -23.93
CA ALA A 200 8.22 10.89 -23.08
C ALA A 200 6.91 11.16 -23.85
N ARG A 201 5.84 10.46 -23.47
CA ARG A 201 4.45 10.77 -23.84
C ARG A 201 3.90 11.85 -22.89
N CYS A 202 2.93 12.64 -23.34
CA CYS A 202 2.07 13.41 -22.43
C CYS A 202 0.62 12.97 -22.61
N ALA A 203 -0.06 12.75 -21.47
CA ALA A 203 -1.50 12.61 -21.27
C ALA A 203 -2.14 11.23 -21.55
N PRO A 204 -3.16 10.86 -20.75
CA PRO A 204 -3.47 9.47 -20.38
C PRO A 204 -4.20 8.72 -21.49
N CYS A 205 -3.76 7.49 -21.75
CA CYS A 205 -4.54 6.53 -22.53
C CYS A 205 -5.62 5.94 -21.60
N PRO A 206 -6.91 5.91 -21.95
CA PRO A 206 -7.94 5.34 -21.10
C PRO A 206 -7.67 3.85 -20.86
N ALA A 207 -7.59 3.48 -19.58
CA ALA A 207 -7.33 2.14 -19.04
C ALA A 207 -8.46 1.13 -19.34
N SER A 208 -8.79 0.93 -20.62
CA SER A 208 -9.95 0.14 -21.07
C SER A 208 -9.60 -0.89 -22.16
N ALA A 209 -8.39 -1.44 -22.12
CA ALA A 209 -8.03 -2.57 -22.97
C ALA A 209 -6.99 -3.47 -22.29
N GLN A 210 -7.41 -4.17 -21.24
CA GLN A 210 -6.93 -5.49 -20.84
C GLN A 210 -7.91 -6.11 -19.85
#